data_AF-A0AA35YN32-F1
#
_entry.id   AF-A0AA35YN32-F1
#
_cell.length_a   1.000
_cell.length_b   1.000
_cell.length_c   1.000
_cell.angle_alpha   90.00
_cell.angle_beta   90.00
_cell.angle_gamma   90.00
#
_symmetry.space_group_name_H-M   'P 1'
#
loop_
_entity.id
_entity.type
_entity.pdbx_description
1 polymer ?
#
loop_
_entity_poly.entity_id
_entity_poly.type
_entity_poly.pdbx_seq_one_letter_code
_entity_poly.pdbx_strand_id
1 'polypeptide(L)'
;MPRVFSWLLEHAQVYMVLVLVNVSSYTKIAIKIEISYKVVKARSGVGHIVGLIEDGLSFSFGWNKHGQLGTESTKNEFELSPVRCLIMDEKDVSCGADFTVWLPSIKGASIL
;
A
#
# COMPACT_ATOMS: atom_id res chain seq x y z
N MET A 1 -2.48 14.29 -11.91
CA MET A 1 -1.08 14.78 -11.90
C MET A 1 -0.28 13.93 -10.92
N PRO A 2 0.95 13.49 -11.21
CA PRO A 2 1.58 12.35 -10.54
C PRO A 2 1.95 12.70 -9.09
N ARG A 3 1.58 11.85 -8.15
CA ARG A 3 2.00 11.96 -6.75
C ARG A 3 3.35 11.23 -6.62
N VAL A 4 4.38 11.96 -6.19
CA VAL A 4 5.72 11.40 -5.96
C VAL A 4 5.82 10.95 -4.50
N PHE A 5 6.04 9.66 -4.29
CA PHE A 5 6.23 9.04 -2.98
C PHE A 5 7.73 8.89 -2.70
N SER A 6 8.18 9.21 -1.48
CA SER A 6 9.59 9.09 -1.07
C SER A 6 9.68 8.41 0.30
N TRP A 7 10.66 7.53 0.48
CA TRP A 7 10.90 6.75 1.71
C TRP A 7 12.03 7.38 2.53
N LEU A 8 11.91 7.37 3.86
CA LEU A 8 12.96 7.76 4.81
C LEU A 8 13.23 6.59 5.77
N LEU A 9 14.50 6.21 5.90
CA LEU A 9 14.96 5.13 6.78
C LEU A 9 15.69 5.75 7.98
N GLU A 10 15.12 5.64 9.18
CA GLU A 10 15.82 5.99 10.42
C GLU A 10 15.61 4.87 11.45
N HIS A 11 16.68 4.49 12.17
CA HIS A 11 16.62 3.59 13.34
C HIS A 11 15.95 2.22 13.15
N ALA A 12 16.19 1.54 12.03
CA ALA A 12 15.68 0.18 11.76
C ALA A 12 14.14 0.05 11.72
N GLN A 13 13.42 1.16 11.68
CA GLN A 13 11.98 1.24 11.43
C GLN A 13 11.76 1.90 10.06
N VAL A 14 10.92 1.29 9.22
CA VAL A 14 10.57 1.87 7.91
C VAL A 14 9.31 2.70 8.08
N TYR A 15 9.48 4.02 8.01
CA TYR A 15 8.35 4.93 8.04
C TYR A 15 7.74 5.03 6.64
N MET A 16 6.46 4.73 6.53
CA MET A 16 5.75 5.03 5.31
C MET A 16 5.30 6.48 5.36
N VAL A 17 5.84 7.30 4.46
CA VAL A 17 5.52 8.72 4.37
C VAL A 17 4.46 8.92 3.30
N LEU A 18 3.22 9.16 3.71
CA LEU A 18 2.15 9.59 2.82
C LEU A 18 2.34 11.09 2.51
N VAL A 19 2.81 11.41 1.30
CA VAL A 19 2.89 12.80 0.85
C VAL A 19 1.54 13.20 0.22
N LEU A 20 0.73 13.94 0.96
CA LEU A 20 -0.46 14.61 0.45
C LEU A 20 -0.08 15.96 -0.13
N VAL A 21 -0.49 16.27 -1.36
CA VAL A 21 -0.37 17.62 -1.91
C VAL A 21 -1.66 18.36 -1.59
N ASN A 22 -1.57 19.45 -0.83
CA ASN A 22 -2.70 20.37 -0.66
C ASN A 22 -2.89 21.13 -1.98
N VAL A 23 -4.02 20.88 -2.66
CA VAL A 23 -4.32 21.42 -4.00
C VAL A 23 -4.58 22.94 -3.96
N SER A 24 -5.00 23.47 -2.82
CA SER A 24 -5.29 24.90 -2.64
C SER A 24 -4.03 25.75 -2.47
N SER A 25 -2.95 25.15 -1.95
CA SER A 25 -1.72 25.86 -1.56
C SER A 25 -0.44 25.26 -2.16
N TYR A 26 -0.56 24.29 -3.08
CA TYR A 26 0.56 23.56 -3.73
C TYR A 26 1.62 23.01 -2.75
N THR A 27 1.25 22.78 -1.50
CA THR A 27 2.19 22.40 -0.44
C THR A 27 2.23 20.88 -0.29
N LYS A 28 3.43 20.30 -0.26
CA LYS A 28 3.64 18.88 0.06
C LYS A 28 3.54 18.71 1.58
N ILE A 29 2.52 18.03 2.04
CA ILE A 29 2.36 17.60 3.43
C ILE A 29 2.80 16.15 3.51
N ALA A 30 3.95 15.90 4.15
CA ALA A 30 4.43 14.56 4.43
C ALA A 30 3.84 14.07 5.76
N ILE A 31 2.89 13.14 5.72
CA ILE A 31 2.36 12.46 6.90
C ILE A 31 3.21 11.21 7.13
N LYS A 32 3.95 11.19 8.23
CA LYS A 32 4.72 10.03 8.67
C LYS A 32 3.76 9.06 9.36
N ILE A 33 3.55 7.89 8.77
CA ILE A 33 2.78 6.81 9.39
C ILE A 33 3.77 5.82 9.99
N GLU A 34 3.73 5.67 11.31
CA GLU A 34 4.55 4.68 12.02
C GLU A 34 3.90 3.31 11.88
N ILE A 35 4.64 2.39 11.26
CA ILE A 35 4.28 0.98 11.19
C ILE A 35 5.42 0.21 11.83
N SER A 36 5.11 -0.65 12.81
CA SER A 36 6.12 -1.46 13.52
C SER A 36 6.70 -2.60 12.69
N TYR A 37 6.34 -2.69 11.41
CA TYR A 37 6.73 -3.77 10.51
C TYR A 37 7.70 -3.27 9.44
N LYS A 38 8.68 -4.09 9.09
CA LYS A 38 9.63 -3.76 8.02
C LYS A 38 8.98 -4.00 6.65
N VAL A 39 8.79 -2.93 5.89
CA VAL A 39 8.26 -2.96 4.52
C VAL A 39 9.38 -3.33 3.55
N VAL A 40 9.18 -4.37 2.76
CA VAL A 40 10.14 -4.86 1.75
C VAL A 40 9.80 -4.42 0.33
N LYS A 41 8.51 -4.22 0.02
CA LYS A 41 8.05 -3.71 -1.27
C LYS A 41 6.85 -2.81 -1.06
N ALA A 42 6.68 -1.85 -1.96
CA ALA A 42 5.47 -1.05 -2.02
C ALA A 42 5.04 -0.84 -3.47
N ARG A 43 3.73 -0.71 -3.67
CA ARG A 43 3.09 -0.41 -4.94
C ARG A 43 1.97 0.59 -4.73
N SER A 44 1.71 1.38 -5.75
CA SER A 44 0.72 2.45 -5.72
C SER A 44 -0.12 2.40 -6.98
N GLY A 45 -1.44 2.46 -6.79
CA GLY A 45 -2.42 2.70 -7.85
C GLY A 45 -2.79 4.17 -7.92
N VAL A 46 -3.94 4.50 -8.53
CA VAL A 46 -4.39 5.90 -8.64
C VAL A 46 -4.83 6.46 -7.29
N GLY A 47 -5.46 5.61 -6.47
CA GLY A 47 -6.06 6.02 -5.20
C GLY A 47 -5.67 5.17 -4.00
N HIS A 48 -4.86 4.12 -4.16
CA HIS A 48 -4.52 3.18 -3.09
C HIS A 48 -3.05 2.79 -3.14
N ILE A 49 -2.52 2.34 -2.02
CA ILE A 49 -1.14 1.88 -1.87
C ILE A 49 -1.16 0.57 -1.10
N VAL A 50 -0.25 -0.34 -1.47
CA VAL A 50 -0.01 -1.60 -0.76
C VAL A 50 1.47 -1.72 -0.44
N GLY A 51 1.77 -2.00 0.82
CA GLY A 51 3.11 -2.30 1.34
C GLY A 51 3.21 -3.75 1.78
N LEU A 52 4.09 -4.52 1.13
CA LEU A 52 4.48 -5.87 1.51
C LEU A 52 5.53 -5.81 2.61
N ILE A 53 5.37 -6.58 3.68
CA ILE A 53 6.33 -6.71 4.78
C ILE A 53 7.11 -8.04 4.71
N GLU A 54 8.17 -8.16 5.52
CA GLU A 54 9.09 -9.32 5.50
C GLU A 54 8.41 -10.67 5.69
N ASP A 55 7.31 -10.71 6.44
CA ASP A 55 6.61 -11.94 6.80
C ASP A 55 5.61 -12.42 5.73
N GLY A 56 5.70 -11.91 4.50
CA GLY A 56 4.76 -12.27 3.42
C GLY A 56 3.33 -11.80 3.66
N LEU A 57 3.17 -10.77 4.50
CA LEU A 57 1.91 -10.07 4.73
C LEU A 57 1.95 -8.71 4.06
N SER A 58 0.80 -8.10 3.82
CA SER A 58 0.73 -6.71 3.36
C SER A 58 -0.26 -5.85 4.13
N PHE A 59 0.03 -4.55 4.12
CA PHE A 59 -0.87 -3.49 4.57
C PHE A 59 -1.22 -2.59 3.40
N SER A 60 -2.46 -2.15 3.35
CA SER A 60 -2.97 -1.28 2.30
C SER A 60 -3.73 -0.10 2.90
N PHE A 61 -3.86 0.97 2.14
CA PHE A 61 -4.67 2.13 2.52
C PHE A 61 -5.00 2.96 1.28
N GLY A 62 -5.94 3.87 1.44
CA GLY A 62 -6.46 4.72 0.37
C GLY A 62 -7.88 4.36 -0.04
N TRP A 63 -8.23 4.70 -1.27
CA TRP A 63 -9.54 4.42 -1.85
C TRP A 63 -9.82 2.92 -1.80
N ASN A 64 -11.06 2.52 -1.49
CA ASN A 64 -11.46 1.10 -1.44
C ASN A 64 -12.77 0.76 -2.16
N LYS A 65 -13.22 1.61 -3.10
CA LYS A 65 -14.50 1.44 -3.81
C LYS A 65 -14.69 0.08 -4.49
N HIS A 66 -13.60 -0.54 -4.93
CA HIS A 66 -13.60 -1.81 -5.68
C HIS A 66 -12.94 -2.96 -4.91
N GLY A 67 -12.64 -2.77 -3.62
CA GLY A 67 -11.98 -3.81 -2.81
C GLY A 67 -10.46 -3.89 -3.01
N GLN A 68 -9.85 -2.88 -3.62
CA GLN A 68 -8.40 -2.82 -3.89
C GLN A 68 -7.52 -2.94 -2.64
N LEU A 69 -8.08 -2.75 -1.44
CA LEU A 69 -7.34 -2.90 -0.18
C LEU A 69 -7.22 -4.37 0.27
N GLY A 70 -7.98 -5.30 -0.29
CA GLY A 70 -7.88 -6.72 0.08
C GLY A 70 -8.36 -7.02 1.51
N THR A 71 -9.32 -6.24 2.02
CA THR A 71 -9.84 -6.30 3.40
C THR A 71 -11.28 -6.84 3.51
N GLU A 72 -11.73 -7.63 2.52
CA GLU A 72 -13.12 -8.12 2.40
C GLU A 72 -14.21 -7.02 2.42
N SER A 73 -13.79 -5.76 2.26
CA SER A 73 -14.64 -4.59 2.30
C SER A 73 -14.52 -3.80 1.00
N THR A 74 -15.63 -3.22 0.54
CA THR A 74 -15.69 -2.36 -0.65
C THR A 74 -16.29 -0.99 -0.31
N LYS A 75 -15.77 -0.34 0.74
CA LYS A 75 -16.24 0.99 1.13
C LYS A 75 -15.80 2.03 0.10
N ASN A 76 -16.74 2.85 -0.36
CA ASN A 76 -16.43 4.01 -1.21
C ASN A 76 -15.90 5.19 -0.37
N GLU A 77 -14.90 4.91 0.45
CA GLU A 77 -14.25 5.83 1.37
C GLU A 77 -12.74 5.69 1.23
N PHE A 78 -12.01 6.68 1.72
CA PHE A 78 -10.54 6.69 1.68
C PHE A 78 -10.01 6.28 3.05
N GLU A 79 -9.39 5.10 3.13
CA GLU A 79 -8.77 4.65 4.37
C GLU A 79 -7.46 5.41 4.60
N LEU A 80 -7.44 6.19 5.67
CA LEU A 80 -6.29 7.04 6.03
C LEU A 80 -5.25 6.28 6.84
N SER A 81 -5.65 5.20 7.50
CA SER A 81 -4.78 4.31 8.27
C SER A 81 -4.49 3.02 7.49
N PRO A 82 -3.26 2.47 7.56
CA PRO A 82 -2.97 1.14 7.04
C PRO A 82 -3.90 0.08 7.64
N VAL A 83 -4.53 -0.69 6.77
CA VAL A 83 -5.33 -1.86 7.10
C VAL A 83 -4.62 -3.12 6.62
N ARG A 84 -4.72 -4.20 7.39
CA ARG A 84 -4.08 -5.48 7.03
C ARG A 84 -4.83 -6.13 5.89
N CYS A 85 -4.13 -6.51 4.82
CA CYS A 85 -4.69 -7.31 3.74
C CYS A 85 -4.87 -8.76 4.21
N LEU A 86 -5.89 -9.44 3.69
CA LEU A 86 -6.21 -10.82 4.05
C LEU A 86 -5.38 -11.86 3.30
N ILE A 87 -4.61 -11.42 2.31
CA ILE A 87 -3.71 -12.27 1.54
C ILE A 87 -2.49 -12.59 2.43
N MET A 88 -2.03 -13.84 2.37
CA MET A 88 -0.88 -14.33 3.12
C MET A 88 0.14 -14.98 2.17
N ASP A 89 1.36 -15.18 2.69
CA ASP A 89 2.48 -15.76 1.96
C ASP A 89 2.75 -15.04 0.63
N GLU A 90 2.66 -13.72 0.63
CA GLU A 90 2.86 -12.88 -0.54
C GLU A 90 4.34 -12.77 -0.91
N LYS A 91 4.64 -12.96 -2.20
CA LYS A 91 5.98 -12.78 -2.78
C LYS A 91 6.12 -11.43 -3.48
N ASP A 92 5.04 -10.97 -4.11
CA ASP A 92 5.00 -9.66 -4.77
C ASP A 92 3.58 -9.11 -4.79
N VAL A 93 3.49 -7.83 -5.10
CA VAL A 93 2.23 -7.12 -5.30
C VAL A 93 2.37 -6.20 -6.52
N SER A 94 1.26 -5.92 -7.18
CA SER A 94 1.15 -4.94 -8.25
C SER A 94 -0.17 -4.18 -8.13
N CYS A 95 -0.14 -2.88 -8.37
CA CYS A 95 -1.32 -2.02 -8.28
C CYS A 95 -1.63 -1.44 -9.66
N GLY A 96 -2.84 -1.67 -10.14
CA GLY A 96 -3.42 -0.98 -11.28
C GLY A 96 -4.11 0.32 -10.85
N ALA A 97 -4.94 0.88 -11.74
CA ALA A 97 -5.67 2.11 -11.42
C ALA A 97 -6.58 1.92 -10.19
N ASP A 98 -7.46 0.94 -10.26
CA ASP A 98 -8.50 0.65 -9.26
C ASP A 98 -8.52 -0.82 -8.82
N PHE A 99 -7.41 -1.54 -9.03
CA PHE A 99 -7.27 -2.95 -8.65
C PHE A 99 -5.88 -3.25 -8.10
N THR A 100 -5.79 -4.30 -7.31
CA THR A 100 -4.53 -4.83 -6.76
C THR A 100 -4.41 -6.31 -7.12
N VAL A 101 -3.20 -6.74 -7.47
CA VAL A 101 -2.84 -8.14 -7.70
C VAL A 101 -1.77 -8.53 -6.70
N TRP A 102 -2.05 -9.56 -5.92
CA TRP A 102 -1.07 -10.20 -5.04
C TRP A 102 -0.57 -11.49 -5.68
N LEU A 103 0.75 -11.68 -5.66
CA LEU A 103 1.41 -12.88 -6.14
C LEU A 103 1.86 -13.71 -4.94
N PRO A 104 1.18 -14.82 -4.61
CA PRO A 104 1.56 -15.66 -3.48
C PRO A 104 2.82 -16.47 -3.80
N SER A 105 3.52 -16.90 -2.74
CA SER A 105 4.79 -17.63 -2.77
C SER A 105 4.60 -19.15 -2.94
N ILE A 106 3.41 -19.59 -3.35
CA ILE A 106 3.13 -21.01 -3.62
C ILE A 106 4.05 -21.54 -4.73
N LYS A 107 4.85 -22.56 -4.40
CA LYS A 107 5.57 -23.36 -5.41
C LYS A 107 4.53 -23.94 -6.38
N GLY A 108 4.55 -23.49 -7.63
CA GLY A 108 3.69 -24.04 -8.70
C GLY A 108 2.56 -23.12 -9.18
N ALA A 109 2.42 -21.89 -8.67
CA ALA A 109 1.53 -20.91 -9.28
C ALA A 109 2.08 -20.48 -10.65
N SER A 110 1.59 -21.12 -11.72
CA SER A 110 1.77 -20.66 -13.10
C SER A 110 0.47 -19.99 -13.53
N ILE A 111 0.55 -18.78 -14.08
CA ILE A 111 -0.52 -18.26 -14.94
C ILE A 111 -0.44 -19.11 -16.21
N LEU A 112 -1.45 -19.97 -16.43
CA LEU A 112 -1.74 -20.59 -17.72
C LEU A 112 -2.48 -19.60 -18.61
#